data_AF-A0A3A4K4K4-F1
#
_entry.id   AF-A0A3A4K4K4-F1
#
_cell.length_a   1.000
_cell.length_b   1.000
_cell.length_c   1.000
_cell.angle_alpha   90.00
_cell.angle_beta   90.00
_cell.angle_gamma   90.00
#
_symmetry.space_group_name_H-M   'P 1'
#
loop_
_entity.id
_entity.type
_entity.pdbx_description
1 polymer ?
#
loop_
_entity_poly.entity_id
_entity_poly.type
_entity_poly.pdbx_seq_one_letter_code
_entity_poly.pdbx_strand_id
1 'polypeptide(L)'
;MKIAETLLACAFALILLVLVGCESGEGQKEGDPDGDGEAMQEADDIETADLPDGDREAPDGDADPDAEQDAARHEELTPPPKPADALGYAPPVREPAGTPPTAEEITAFTKKITGFFADTHYFDWVWRTSHGLDASYDPAMMPYKLWWQDTGMRKEGDTVVFWHFGRAENIAKRTVKVMDNAIAGYLLTGDRRMAEVAAEYLRGMVALSLGLESEREDPLVKYLQSRAVFNHNHSYEADGRQAAIDYEGMYEASMKWNVHVFEIPDNPAYGAIWVANMRSKDDAPYMFLSLPIVTRAYYEAEDENLRAAAELYIEYLRGFSQSIVDNGWCILTKYADGEATIAIDATKPGDPPADLGSFVHWKDAFGPDAECNAQLGAALTGYGYAADRGDCGGGRIGWDFERLVFSSHYFNYNIYNYFHLAALATAQFWGDDDVASSLMEGLVHRFDELLHNPDMPNAADSQFGPDLAGALLASAAHGYPLSAEEARHIMTWYGDSADWHGQWPHWDPWASLNDGESLNDYKSPDGEVVTDGEGDEIRVSYVRLDEMSYIFEYCYSPLRSRDGAPFIDCDVVADPSKWGK
;
A
#
# COMPACT_ATOMS: atom_id res chain seq x y z
N MET A 1 -38.53 -32.92 2.30
CA MET A 1 -37.77 -32.09 3.27
C MET A 1 -36.46 -32.75 3.69
N LYS A 2 -36.42 -33.97 4.26
CA LYS A 2 -35.15 -34.61 4.68
C LYS A 2 -34.11 -34.93 3.59
N ILE A 3 -34.48 -34.94 2.31
CA ILE A 3 -33.54 -35.23 1.19
C ILE A 3 -32.81 -33.96 0.73
N ALA A 4 -33.39 -32.77 0.95
CA ALA A 4 -32.76 -31.50 0.59
C ALA A 4 -31.64 -31.10 1.57
N GLU A 5 -31.82 -31.40 2.86
CA GLU A 5 -30.79 -31.16 3.89
C GLU A 5 -29.57 -32.07 3.73
N THR A 6 -29.75 -33.30 3.22
CA THR A 6 -28.62 -34.23 2.97
C THR A 6 -27.83 -33.88 1.71
N LEU A 7 -28.48 -33.31 0.69
CA LEU A 7 -27.79 -32.85 -0.52
C LEU A 7 -27.00 -31.56 -0.29
N LEU A 8 -27.50 -30.65 0.57
CA LEU A 8 -26.79 -29.43 0.93
C LEU A 8 -25.56 -29.71 1.81
N ALA A 9 -25.66 -30.67 2.74
CA ALA A 9 -24.53 -31.13 3.56
C ALA A 9 -23.46 -31.88 2.73
N CYS A 10 -23.85 -32.66 1.71
CA CYS A 10 -22.90 -33.31 0.81
C CYS A 10 -22.21 -32.32 -0.15
N ALA A 11 -22.89 -31.25 -0.57
CA ALA A 11 -22.28 -30.20 -1.39
C ALA A 11 -21.24 -29.39 -0.61
N PHE A 12 -21.52 -29.06 0.66
CA PHE A 12 -20.55 -28.42 1.56
C PHE A 12 -19.35 -29.32 1.88
N ALA A 13 -19.58 -30.62 2.09
CA ALA A 13 -18.50 -31.57 2.33
C ALA A 13 -17.60 -31.80 1.10
N LEU A 14 -18.15 -31.68 -0.13
CA LEU A 14 -17.37 -31.82 -1.36
C LEU A 14 -16.48 -30.59 -1.63
N ILE A 15 -16.95 -29.38 -1.28
CA ILE A 15 -16.16 -28.14 -1.38
C ILE A 15 -15.01 -28.15 -0.35
N LEU A 16 -15.26 -28.66 0.86
CA LEU A 16 -14.21 -28.86 1.88
C LEU A 16 -13.18 -29.94 1.51
N LEU A 17 -13.55 -30.97 0.74
CA LEU A 17 -12.63 -32.03 0.31
C LEU A 17 -11.72 -31.64 -0.86
N VAL A 18 -12.09 -30.63 -1.65
CA VAL A 18 -11.22 -30.07 -2.70
C VAL A 18 -10.15 -29.14 -2.11
N LEU A 19 -10.39 -28.57 -0.92
CA LEU A 19 -9.45 -27.66 -0.23
C LEU A 19 -8.44 -28.35 0.70
N VAL A 20 -8.64 -29.62 1.07
CA VAL A 20 -7.79 -30.34 2.05
C VAL A 20 -6.86 -31.39 1.39
N GLY A 21 -6.89 -31.51 0.07
CA GLY A 21 -6.10 -32.50 -0.67
C GLY A 21 -4.70 -32.03 -1.06
N CYS A 22 -3.78 -31.84 -0.11
CA CYS A 22 -2.33 -31.88 -0.37
C CYS A 22 -1.60 -32.58 0.78
N GLU A 23 -0.82 -33.59 0.41
CA GLU A 23 -0.18 -34.58 1.28
C GLU A 23 0.90 -33.99 2.20
N SER A 24 0.99 -34.62 3.37
CA SER A 24 2.04 -34.48 4.38
C SER A 24 3.42 -34.86 3.84
N GLY A 25 4.36 -33.92 3.84
CA GLY A 25 5.80 -34.16 3.72
C GLY A 25 6.56 -33.35 4.76
N GLU A 26 7.06 -34.02 5.80
CA GLU A 26 7.95 -33.43 6.81
C GLU A 26 9.27 -32.99 6.15
N GLY A 27 9.56 -31.69 6.23
CA GLY A 27 10.79 -31.09 5.72
C GLY A 27 10.85 -29.61 6.11
N GLN A 28 11.23 -29.34 7.35
CA GLN A 28 11.42 -28.00 7.90
C GLN A 28 12.56 -27.29 7.14
N LYS A 29 12.22 -26.33 6.29
CA LYS A 29 13.13 -25.30 5.78
C LYS A 29 12.80 -24.00 6.51
N GLU A 30 13.84 -23.32 6.99
CA GLU A 30 13.78 -22.03 7.67
C GLU A 30 13.02 -21.02 6.80
N GLY A 31 11.91 -20.51 7.35
CA GLY A 31 11.00 -19.58 6.68
C GLY A 31 11.47 -18.13 6.82
N ASP A 32 11.31 -17.39 5.74
CA ASP A 32 11.53 -15.95 5.63
C ASP A 32 10.62 -15.17 6.61
N PRO A 33 11.15 -14.28 7.47
CA PRO A 33 10.37 -13.61 8.51
C PRO A 33 9.40 -12.53 7.99
N ASP A 34 9.48 -12.11 6.73
CA ASP A 34 8.56 -11.09 6.20
C ASP A 34 7.20 -11.73 5.84
N GLY A 35 6.20 -11.53 6.71
CA GLY A 35 4.83 -12.05 6.59
C GLY A 35 4.00 -11.48 5.42
N ASP A 36 4.68 -11.04 4.36
CA ASP A 36 4.12 -10.64 3.06
C ASP A 36 4.62 -11.60 1.93
N GLY A 37 5.40 -12.62 2.26
CA GLY A 37 5.78 -13.69 1.34
C GLY A 37 4.57 -14.52 0.95
N GLU A 38 4.02 -14.31 -0.26
CA GLU A 38 3.13 -15.27 -0.91
C GLU A 38 3.88 -16.59 -1.12
N ALA A 39 3.94 -17.42 -0.09
CA ALA A 39 4.51 -18.76 -0.15
C ALA A 39 3.38 -19.74 -0.47
N MET A 40 3.11 -19.93 -1.76
CA MET A 40 2.62 -21.21 -2.27
C MET A 40 3.68 -21.80 -3.18
N GLN A 41 4.07 -23.03 -2.85
CA GLN A 41 4.99 -23.95 -3.52
C GLN A 41 5.64 -23.46 -4.82
N GLU A 42 6.96 -23.27 -4.77
CA GLU A 42 7.83 -23.31 -5.94
C GLU A 42 7.52 -24.57 -6.76
N ALA A 43 6.98 -24.37 -7.96
CA ALA A 43 7.13 -25.34 -9.03
C ALA A 43 8.48 -25.05 -9.69
N ASP A 44 9.48 -25.84 -9.34
CA ASP A 44 10.81 -25.85 -9.96
C ASP A 44 10.72 -25.92 -11.50
N ASP A 45 11.62 -25.18 -12.15
CA ASP A 45 12.15 -25.37 -13.51
C ASP A 45 11.15 -25.66 -14.65
N ILE A 46 10.70 -24.58 -15.30
CA ILE A 46 10.41 -24.66 -16.74
C ILE A 46 11.65 -24.13 -17.47
N GLU A 47 12.43 -25.05 -18.02
CA GLU A 47 13.46 -24.76 -19.03
C GLU A 47 12.89 -23.77 -20.06
N THR A 48 13.67 -22.73 -20.35
CA THR A 48 13.45 -21.80 -21.46
C THR A 48 13.13 -22.57 -22.74
N ALA A 49 11.84 -22.74 -23.03
CA ALA A 49 11.38 -23.29 -24.29
C ALA A 49 11.37 -22.15 -25.31
N ASP A 50 12.24 -22.27 -26.31
CA ASP A 50 12.20 -21.49 -27.54
C ASP A 50 10.74 -21.36 -28.02
N LEU A 51 10.26 -20.12 -28.12
CA LEU A 51 8.95 -19.80 -28.65
C LEU A 51 8.84 -20.34 -30.09
N PRO A 52 7.83 -21.17 -30.41
CA PRO A 52 7.57 -21.50 -31.80
C PRO A 52 6.89 -20.32 -32.48
N ASP A 53 7.50 -19.80 -33.56
CA ASP A 53 6.84 -19.03 -34.60
C ASP A 53 5.63 -19.83 -35.12
N GLY A 54 4.46 -19.53 -34.58
CA GLY A 54 3.20 -20.17 -34.92
C GLY A 54 2.21 -19.14 -35.39
N ASP A 55 2.12 -18.97 -36.71
CA ASP A 55 1.03 -18.29 -37.41
C ASP A 55 -0.32 -18.77 -36.84
N ARG A 56 -0.96 -17.96 -35.99
CA ARG A 56 -2.33 -18.22 -35.53
C ARG A 56 -3.28 -17.40 -36.38
N GLU A 57 -4.01 -18.09 -37.25
CA GLU A 57 -5.21 -17.57 -37.89
C GLU A 57 -6.23 -17.18 -36.80
N ALA A 58 -6.63 -15.91 -36.80
CA ALA A 58 -7.64 -15.35 -35.92
C ALA A 58 -9.01 -16.01 -36.16
N PRO A 59 -9.81 -16.28 -35.13
CA PRO A 59 -11.20 -16.68 -35.32
C PRO A 59 -12.04 -15.45 -35.69
N ASP A 60 -12.74 -15.54 -36.82
CA ASP A 60 -13.78 -14.60 -37.25
C ASP A 60 -14.91 -14.56 -36.20
N GLY A 61 -14.86 -13.55 -35.32
CA GLY A 61 -15.98 -13.12 -34.49
C GLY A 61 -16.49 -11.79 -35.01
N ASP A 62 -17.77 -11.75 -35.40
CA ASP A 62 -18.47 -10.55 -35.84
C ASP A 62 -18.38 -9.44 -34.77
N ALA A 63 -17.40 -8.55 -34.93
CA ALA A 63 -17.25 -7.32 -34.16
C ALA A 63 -18.25 -6.29 -34.68
N ASP A 64 -18.99 -5.70 -33.73
CA ASP A 64 -19.86 -4.55 -33.94
C ASP A 64 -19.02 -3.37 -34.51
N PRO A 65 -19.29 -2.89 -35.74
CA PRO A 65 -18.43 -1.93 -36.42
C PRO A 65 -18.53 -0.49 -35.91
N ASP A 66 -19.28 -0.23 -34.84
CA ASP A 66 -19.50 1.12 -34.30
C ASP A 66 -18.86 1.37 -32.90
N ALA A 67 -17.98 0.48 -32.42
CA ALA A 67 -17.10 0.80 -31.29
C ALA A 67 -15.86 1.57 -31.78
N GLU A 68 -16.03 2.82 -32.19
CA GLU A 68 -14.93 3.77 -32.29
C GLU A 68 -14.32 3.93 -30.89
N GLN A 69 -13.24 3.19 -30.63
CA GLN A 69 -12.30 3.45 -29.54
C GLN A 69 -11.59 4.76 -29.87
N ASP A 70 -12.29 5.88 -29.67
CA ASP A 70 -11.64 7.16 -29.45
C ASP A 70 -10.88 6.99 -28.13
N ALA A 71 -9.59 6.62 -28.23
CA ALA A 71 -8.61 6.83 -27.19
C ALA A 71 -8.56 8.33 -26.93
N ALA A 72 -9.50 8.81 -26.11
CA ALA A 72 -9.63 10.19 -25.71
C ALA A 72 -8.27 10.59 -25.16
N ARG A 73 -7.62 11.55 -25.84
CA ARG A 73 -6.50 12.26 -25.24
C ARG A 73 -6.99 12.75 -23.89
N HIS A 74 -6.53 12.15 -22.80
CA HIS A 74 -6.84 12.64 -21.48
C HIS A 74 -6.31 14.07 -21.43
N GLU A 75 -7.23 15.04 -21.41
CA GLU A 75 -6.87 16.42 -21.06
C GLU A 75 -6.10 16.36 -19.74
N GLU A 76 -5.03 17.16 -19.64
CA GLU A 76 -4.20 17.24 -18.44
C GLU A 76 -5.11 17.43 -17.21
N LEU A 77 -5.12 16.43 -16.31
CA LEU A 77 -6.08 16.39 -15.21
C LEU A 77 -5.66 17.41 -14.16
N THR A 78 -6.35 18.55 -14.14
CA THR A 78 -6.06 19.61 -13.17
C THR A 78 -6.29 19.12 -11.73
N PRO A 79 -5.53 19.64 -10.75
CA PRO A 79 -5.77 19.36 -9.34
C PRO A 79 -7.23 19.62 -8.94
N PRO A 80 -7.85 18.74 -8.14
CA PRO A 80 -9.20 18.91 -7.65
C PRO A 80 -9.28 20.05 -6.62
N PRO A 81 -10.48 20.50 -6.21
CA PRO A 81 -10.63 21.56 -5.21
C PRO A 81 -9.95 21.22 -3.89
N LYS A 82 -9.61 22.26 -3.11
CA LYS A 82 -9.05 22.09 -1.77
C LYS A 82 -10.01 21.26 -0.88
N PRO A 83 -9.53 20.22 -0.17
CA PRO A 83 -10.33 19.45 0.78
C PRO A 83 -10.97 20.32 1.87
N ALA A 84 -12.14 19.91 2.36
CA ALA A 84 -12.82 20.57 3.48
C ALA A 84 -12.05 20.39 4.80
N ASP A 85 -12.07 21.42 5.65
CA ASP A 85 -11.42 21.43 6.98
C ASP A 85 -12.33 20.91 8.12
N ALA A 86 -13.45 20.28 7.75
CA ALA A 86 -14.37 19.63 8.68
C ALA A 86 -15.23 18.62 7.92
N LEU A 87 -15.78 17.64 8.65
CA LEU A 87 -16.81 16.74 8.13
C LEU A 87 -18.08 17.56 7.81
N GLY A 88 -18.71 17.29 6.66
CA GLY A 88 -19.98 17.91 6.30
C GLY A 88 -21.20 17.27 6.99
N TYR A 89 -20.99 16.18 7.73
CA TYR A 89 -21.98 15.47 8.52
C TYR A 89 -21.54 15.33 9.99
N ALA A 90 -22.50 15.01 10.87
CA ALA A 90 -22.20 14.68 12.25
C ALA A 90 -21.68 13.23 12.36
N PRO A 91 -20.51 12.98 12.97
CA PRO A 91 -20.04 11.61 13.20
C PRO A 91 -21.08 10.77 13.97
N PRO A 92 -21.10 9.44 13.77
CA PRO A 92 -21.96 8.57 14.53
C PRO A 92 -21.63 8.65 16.03
N VAL A 93 -22.67 8.74 16.85
CA VAL A 93 -22.52 8.63 18.32
C VAL A 93 -22.31 7.16 18.65
N ARG A 94 -21.20 6.86 19.32
CA ARG A 94 -20.83 5.49 19.71
C ARG A 94 -21.10 5.26 21.18
N GLU A 95 -21.49 4.02 21.51
CA GLU A 95 -21.59 3.61 22.91
C GLU A 95 -20.20 3.64 23.56
N PRO A 96 -20.07 4.17 24.79
CA PRO A 96 -18.79 4.17 25.47
C PRO A 96 -18.26 2.74 25.69
N ALA A 97 -17.11 2.43 25.09
CA ALA A 97 -16.40 1.16 25.27
C ALA A 97 -14.99 1.43 25.84
N GLY A 98 -14.59 0.62 26.82
CA GLY A 98 -13.29 0.73 27.51
C GLY A 98 -13.22 1.83 28.58
N THR A 99 -12.04 1.96 29.20
CA THR A 99 -11.74 3.03 30.16
C THR A 99 -10.93 4.11 29.45
N PRO A 100 -11.31 5.40 29.46
CA PRO A 100 -10.51 6.45 28.82
C PRO A 100 -9.06 6.47 29.30
N PRO A 101 -8.06 6.70 28.41
CA PRO A 101 -6.71 7.06 28.82
C PRO A 101 -6.72 8.28 29.75
N THR A 102 -5.96 8.21 30.83
CA THR A 102 -5.70 9.35 31.71
C THR A 102 -4.73 10.33 31.06
N ALA A 103 -4.71 11.58 31.52
CA ALA A 103 -3.75 12.57 31.03
C ALA A 103 -2.28 12.15 31.25
N GLU A 104 -2.00 11.43 32.34
CA GLU A 104 -0.66 10.89 32.63
C GLU A 104 -0.27 9.79 31.64
N GLU A 105 -1.18 8.88 31.31
CA GLU A 105 -0.95 7.83 30.29
C GLU A 105 -0.73 8.45 28.91
N ILE A 106 -1.55 9.43 28.50
CA ILE A 106 -1.38 10.15 27.23
C ILE A 106 -0.03 10.87 27.18
N THR A 107 0.37 11.53 28.27
CA THR A 107 1.67 12.23 28.34
C THR A 107 2.82 11.23 28.20
N ALA A 108 2.77 10.11 28.91
CA ALA A 108 3.80 9.07 28.85
C ALA A 108 3.89 8.44 27.45
N PHE A 109 2.75 8.13 26.83
CA PHE A 109 2.70 7.61 25.48
C PHE A 109 3.26 8.62 24.46
N THR A 110 2.82 9.87 24.52
CA THR A 110 3.29 10.95 23.64
C THR A 110 4.81 11.11 23.73
N LYS A 111 5.34 11.14 24.96
CA LYS A 111 6.78 11.22 25.20
C LYS A 111 7.54 10.04 24.58
N LYS A 112 7.01 8.82 24.74
CA LYS A 112 7.62 7.61 24.18
C LYS A 112 7.67 7.67 22.65
N ILE A 113 6.54 7.91 22.00
CA ILE A 113 6.44 7.95 20.54
C ILE A 113 7.31 9.07 19.95
N THR A 114 7.19 10.28 20.46
CA THR A 114 7.97 11.40 19.94
C THR A 114 9.46 11.23 20.24
N GLY A 115 9.80 10.60 21.37
CA GLY A 115 11.16 10.16 21.69
C GLY A 115 11.72 9.18 20.66
N PHE A 116 10.94 8.19 20.23
CA PHE A 116 11.35 7.28 19.15
C PHE A 116 11.75 8.04 17.88
N PHE A 117 10.92 8.97 17.38
CA PHE A 117 11.26 9.75 16.18
C PHE A 117 12.50 10.64 16.37
N ALA A 118 12.64 11.24 17.55
CA ALA A 118 13.79 12.09 17.88
C ALA A 118 15.09 11.28 17.98
N ASP A 119 15.07 10.14 18.66
CA ASP A 119 16.26 9.34 18.96
C ASP A 119 16.75 8.56 17.73
N THR A 120 15.83 8.08 16.91
CA THR A 120 16.15 7.31 15.69
C THR A 120 16.45 8.20 14.49
N HIS A 121 16.10 9.49 14.56
CA HIS A 121 16.11 10.39 13.41
C HIS A 121 15.34 9.81 12.21
N TYR A 122 14.16 9.24 12.47
CA TYR A 122 13.38 8.43 11.52
C TYR A 122 13.35 8.99 10.10
N PHE A 123 12.95 10.25 9.89
CA PHE A 123 12.85 10.81 8.53
C PHE A 123 14.20 11.12 7.88
N ASP A 124 15.27 11.36 8.64
CA ASP A 124 16.62 11.41 8.07
C ASP A 124 17.06 10.02 7.62
N TRP A 125 16.73 8.97 8.40
CA TRP A 125 16.98 7.59 8.01
C TRP A 125 16.19 7.21 6.76
N VAL A 126 14.89 7.55 6.68
CA VAL A 126 14.06 7.34 5.48
C VAL A 126 14.72 8.01 4.27
N TRP A 127 15.09 9.29 4.38
CA TRP A 127 15.72 10.01 3.27
C TRP A 127 17.00 9.34 2.75
N ARG A 128 17.85 8.86 3.66
CA ARG A 128 19.16 8.28 3.33
C ARG A 128 19.07 6.87 2.78
N THR A 129 18.11 6.08 3.27
CA THR A 129 17.97 4.67 2.89
C THR A 129 17.03 4.44 1.71
N SER A 130 16.09 5.36 1.48
CA SER A 130 15.26 5.34 0.28
C SER A 130 16.03 5.80 -0.94
N HIS A 131 15.73 5.17 -2.07
CA HIS A 131 16.51 5.34 -3.29
C HIS A 131 15.67 5.02 -4.53
N GLY A 132 16.23 5.29 -5.69
CA GLY A 132 15.54 5.25 -6.98
C GLY A 132 16.50 5.76 -8.04
N LEU A 133 16.28 6.97 -8.54
CA LEU A 133 17.22 7.67 -9.41
C LEU A 133 17.65 8.99 -8.75
N ASP A 134 18.93 9.12 -8.40
CA ASP A 134 19.45 10.35 -7.81
C ASP A 134 19.62 11.44 -8.88
N ALA A 135 19.39 12.70 -8.50
CA ALA A 135 19.49 13.85 -9.39
C ALA A 135 20.90 14.07 -9.99
N SER A 136 21.93 13.47 -9.39
CA SER A 136 23.31 13.53 -9.90
C SER A 136 23.58 12.57 -11.06
N TYR A 137 22.72 11.58 -11.32
CA TYR A 137 22.91 10.61 -12.40
C TYR A 137 22.80 11.26 -13.78
N ASP A 138 21.64 11.85 -14.08
CA ASP A 138 21.40 12.62 -15.30
C ASP A 138 20.39 13.73 -15.01
N PRO A 139 20.74 15.02 -15.18
CA PRO A 139 19.83 16.14 -14.91
C PRO A 139 18.64 16.22 -15.87
N ALA A 140 18.61 15.45 -16.96
CA ALA A 140 17.46 15.34 -17.85
C ALA A 140 16.41 14.33 -17.37
N MET A 141 16.78 13.41 -16.48
CA MET A 141 15.88 12.41 -15.93
C MET A 141 15.26 12.91 -14.62
N MET A 142 13.99 12.56 -14.38
CA MET A 142 13.30 12.95 -13.14
C MET A 142 13.90 12.17 -11.95
N PRO A 143 14.45 12.84 -10.93
CA PRO A 143 14.91 12.15 -9.74
C PRO A 143 13.72 11.66 -8.91
N TYR A 144 13.90 10.55 -8.22
CA TYR A 144 12.91 10.02 -7.31
C TYR A 144 13.51 9.08 -6.25
N LYS A 145 12.75 8.87 -5.18
CA LYS A 145 13.01 7.84 -4.16
C LYS A 145 11.76 7.02 -3.90
N LEU A 146 11.96 5.76 -3.53
CA LEU A 146 10.89 4.83 -3.13
C LEU A 146 11.29 4.13 -1.83
N TRP A 147 10.29 3.64 -1.12
CA TRP A 147 10.48 2.69 -0.01
C TRP A 147 10.52 1.28 -0.58
N TRP A 148 11.63 0.56 -0.38
CA TRP A 148 11.85 -0.74 -1.01
C TRP A 148 11.54 -1.93 -0.08
N GLN A 149 11.31 -3.09 -0.70
CA GLN A 149 11.25 -4.41 -0.06
C GLN A 149 12.26 -5.33 -0.74
N ASP A 150 12.62 -6.46 -0.11
CA ASP A 150 13.64 -7.39 -0.62
C ASP A 150 14.90 -6.68 -1.09
N THR A 151 15.37 -5.79 -0.23
CA THR A 151 16.52 -4.93 -0.46
C THR A 151 17.42 -5.02 0.73
N GLY A 152 18.67 -5.41 0.49
CA GLY A 152 19.67 -5.45 1.53
C GLY A 152 20.58 -4.23 1.48
N MET A 153 21.39 -4.07 2.51
CA MET A 153 22.42 -3.03 2.56
C MET A 153 23.76 -3.59 3.03
N ARG A 154 24.84 -3.28 2.30
CA ARG A 154 26.21 -3.74 2.62
C ARG A 154 27.13 -2.55 2.64
N LYS A 155 28.15 -2.61 3.48
CA LYS A 155 29.16 -1.57 3.54
C LYS A 155 30.41 -1.96 2.75
N GLU A 156 30.82 -1.09 1.84
CA GLU A 156 32.03 -1.20 1.03
C GLU A 156 32.88 0.07 1.23
N GLY A 157 33.86 -0.01 2.12
CA GLY A 157 34.63 1.14 2.59
C GLY A 157 33.73 2.19 3.27
N ASP A 158 33.66 3.37 2.67
CA ASP A 158 32.82 4.49 3.14
C ASP A 158 31.43 4.52 2.47
N THR A 159 31.14 3.54 1.58
CA THR A 159 29.90 3.47 0.81
C THR A 159 28.95 2.45 1.40
N VAL A 160 27.67 2.79 1.48
CA VAL A 160 26.60 1.79 1.69
C VAL A 160 25.97 1.49 0.32
N VAL A 161 25.98 0.22 -0.06
CA VAL A 161 25.37 -0.28 -1.30
C VAL A 161 24.04 -0.92 -0.97
N PHE A 162 22.97 -0.41 -1.56
CA PHE A 162 21.63 -1.01 -1.52
C PHE A 162 21.49 -1.97 -2.70
N TRP A 163 21.29 -3.26 -2.43
CA TRP A 163 21.16 -4.27 -3.48
C TRP A 163 19.78 -4.90 -3.47
N HIS A 164 19.25 -5.13 -4.67
CA HIS A 164 17.91 -5.65 -4.89
C HIS A 164 17.95 -7.12 -5.22
N PHE A 165 16.98 -7.87 -4.69
CA PHE A 165 16.84 -9.29 -4.94
C PHE A 165 15.38 -9.71 -4.78
N GLY A 166 15.12 -11.00 -5.02
CA GLY A 166 13.86 -11.63 -4.64
C GLY A 166 12.65 -10.99 -5.30
N ARG A 167 11.74 -10.44 -4.48
CA ARG A 167 10.45 -9.89 -4.91
C ARG A 167 10.40 -8.38 -4.66
N ALA A 168 11.48 -7.63 -4.95
CA ALA A 168 11.53 -6.16 -4.90
C ALA A 168 10.55 -5.44 -5.87
N GLU A 169 9.48 -6.11 -6.27
CA GLU A 169 8.51 -5.81 -7.29
C GLU A 169 7.22 -5.20 -6.69
N ASN A 170 7.00 -5.18 -5.36
CA ASN A 170 5.79 -4.58 -4.78
C ASN A 170 6.04 -3.53 -3.68
N ILE A 171 6.14 -2.26 -4.10
CA ILE A 171 6.65 -1.17 -3.25
C ILE A 171 5.69 0.01 -3.03
N ALA A 172 4.54 0.03 -3.71
CA ALA A 172 3.62 1.17 -3.67
C ALA A 172 2.97 1.34 -2.30
N LYS A 173 2.38 0.28 -1.73
CA LYS A 173 1.74 0.32 -0.40
C LYS A 173 2.61 1.00 0.65
N ARG A 174 3.87 0.57 0.81
CA ARG A 174 4.77 1.10 1.85
C ARG A 174 5.26 2.51 1.54
N THR A 175 5.52 2.79 0.26
CA THR A 175 5.91 4.13 -0.18
C THR A 175 4.81 5.13 0.13
N VAL A 176 3.56 4.84 -0.23
CA VAL A 176 2.42 5.76 -0.04
C VAL A 176 2.17 6.06 1.45
N LYS A 177 2.21 5.05 2.32
CA LYS A 177 2.02 5.24 3.77
C LYS A 177 2.99 6.25 4.38
N VAL A 178 4.27 6.13 4.03
CA VAL A 178 5.31 7.03 4.52
C VAL A 178 5.25 8.38 3.81
N MET A 179 4.88 8.40 2.53
CA MET A 179 4.66 9.62 1.75
C MET A 179 3.59 10.50 2.39
N ASP A 180 2.40 9.94 2.65
CA ASP A 180 1.25 10.64 3.21
C ASP A 180 1.58 11.25 4.59
N ASN A 181 2.31 10.49 5.40
CA ASN A 181 2.72 10.94 6.73
C ASN A 181 3.90 11.90 6.73
N ALA A 182 4.78 11.85 5.73
CA ALA A 182 5.78 12.89 5.51
C ALA A 182 5.10 14.21 5.07
N ILE A 183 4.08 14.15 4.21
CA ILE A 183 3.28 15.32 3.86
C ILE A 183 2.61 15.91 5.10
N ALA A 184 1.85 15.09 5.83
CA ALA A 184 1.16 15.53 7.04
C ALA A 184 2.12 16.08 8.09
N GLY A 185 3.26 15.40 8.31
CA GLY A 185 4.29 15.83 9.23
C GLY A 185 4.90 17.18 8.85
N TYR A 186 5.17 17.41 7.57
CA TYR A 186 5.63 18.72 7.08
C TYR A 186 4.56 19.80 7.27
N LEU A 187 3.31 19.55 6.89
CA LEU A 187 2.23 20.53 7.05
C LEU A 187 1.93 20.84 8.52
N LEU A 188 2.19 19.89 9.42
CA LEU A 188 2.04 20.05 10.87
C LEU A 188 3.19 20.82 11.52
N THR A 189 4.44 20.54 11.13
CA THR A 189 5.65 20.97 11.86
C THR A 189 6.50 22.00 11.11
N GLY A 190 6.35 22.08 9.78
CA GLY A 190 7.25 22.81 8.89
C GLY A 190 8.61 22.12 8.67
N ASP A 191 8.78 20.86 9.09
CA ASP A 191 10.07 20.16 8.97
C ASP A 191 10.44 19.91 7.50
N ARG A 192 11.53 20.55 7.06
CA ARG A 192 12.04 20.47 5.70
C ARG A 192 12.37 19.04 5.27
N ARG A 193 12.88 18.19 6.16
CA ARG A 193 13.24 16.81 5.81
C ARG A 193 12.02 16.03 5.38
N MET A 194 10.89 16.23 6.07
CA MET A 194 9.64 15.57 5.71
C MET A 194 9.11 16.06 4.35
N ALA A 195 9.28 17.35 4.02
CA ALA A 195 8.96 17.86 2.67
C ALA A 195 9.82 17.22 1.57
N GLU A 196 11.11 17.03 1.82
CA GLU A 196 12.04 16.39 0.87
C GLU A 196 11.67 14.92 0.63
N VAL A 197 11.39 14.16 1.70
CA VAL A 197 10.90 12.77 1.61
C VAL A 197 9.59 12.71 0.82
N ALA A 198 8.62 13.55 1.17
CA ALA A 198 7.32 13.60 0.50
C ALA A 198 7.45 13.89 -1.00
N ALA A 199 8.25 14.90 -1.38
CA ALA A 199 8.42 15.30 -2.77
C ALA A 199 9.07 14.17 -3.61
N GLU A 200 10.11 13.52 -3.08
CA GLU A 200 10.78 12.43 -3.80
C GLU A 200 9.91 11.17 -3.88
N TYR A 201 9.06 10.90 -2.90
CA TYR A 201 8.13 9.76 -2.92
C TYR A 201 6.96 9.99 -3.87
N LEU A 202 6.42 11.21 -3.93
CA LEU A 202 5.42 11.57 -4.94
C LEU A 202 5.98 11.38 -6.36
N ARG A 203 7.22 11.83 -6.61
CA ARG A 203 7.93 11.55 -7.86
C ARG A 203 8.17 10.06 -8.06
N GLY A 204 8.49 9.33 -7.00
CA GLY A 204 8.69 7.87 -7.06
C GLY A 204 7.44 7.16 -7.53
N MET A 205 6.28 7.50 -6.99
CA MET A 205 5.01 6.94 -7.42
C MET A 205 4.67 7.30 -8.87
N VAL A 206 4.99 8.52 -9.32
CA VAL A 206 4.87 8.90 -10.74
C VAL A 206 5.86 8.11 -11.60
N ALA A 207 7.08 7.88 -11.13
CA ALA A 207 8.09 7.09 -11.84
C ALA A 207 7.61 5.66 -12.10
N LEU A 208 6.82 5.06 -11.20
CA LEU A 208 6.18 3.77 -11.43
C LEU A 208 5.21 3.82 -12.62
N SER A 209 4.59 4.96 -12.88
CA SER A 209 3.76 5.13 -14.08
C SER A 209 4.59 5.31 -15.33
N LEU A 210 5.54 6.24 -15.27
CA LEU A 210 6.45 6.54 -16.38
C LEU A 210 7.24 5.32 -16.80
N GLY A 211 7.54 4.39 -15.88
CA GLY A 211 8.28 3.18 -16.17
C GLY A 211 7.65 2.31 -17.26
N LEU A 212 6.31 2.31 -17.39
CA LEU A 212 5.61 1.53 -18.44
C LEU A 212 5.41 2.30 -19.75
N GLU A 213 5.94 3.51 -19.89
CA GLU A 213 5.88 4.26 -21.14
C GLU A 213 6.95 3.76 -22.14
N SER A 214 6.61 3.72 -23.43
CA SER A 214 7.55 3.38 -24.53
C SER A 214 7.45 4.39 -25.66
N GLU A 215 8.59 4.82 -26.20
CA GLU A 215 8.67 5.74 -27.36
C GLU A 215 8.00 5.20 -28.63
N ARG A 216 7.78 3.89 -28.73
CA ARG A 216 7.16 3.25 -29.91
C ARG A 216 5.66 3.47 -30.01
N GLU A 217 5.04 4.00 -28.95
CA GLU A 217 3.60 4.20 -28.86
C GLU A 217 3.17 5.51 -29.54
N ASP A 218 2.11 5.42 -30.36
CA ASP A 218 1.46 6.57 -30.97
C ASP A 218 -0.07 6.36 -31.01
N PRO A 219 -0.85 6.98 -30.09
CA PRO A 219 -0.41 7.83 -28.98
C PRO A 219 0.20 7.03 -27.82
N LEU A 220 0.98 7.71 -26.98
CA LEU A 220 1.51 7.16 -25.73
C LEU A 220 0.37 6.72 -24.80
N VAL A 221 0.43 5.49 -24.30
CA VAL A 221 -0.54 4.99 -23.30
C VAL A 221 -0.07 5.42 -21.92
N LYS A 222 -0.70 6.49 -21.40
CA LYS A 222 -0.43 7.06 -20.08
C LYS A 222 -1.15 6.32 -18.96
N TYR A 223 -0.73 6.62 -17.72
CA TYR A 223 -1.39 6.26 -16.46
C TYR A 223 -1.49 4.78 -16.10
N LEU A 224 -0.77 3.92 -16.82
CA LEU A 224 -0.48 2.59 -16.31
C LEU A 224 0.42 2.71 -15.09
N GLN A 225 0.37 1.73 -14.19
CA GLN A 225 1.25 1.68 -13.02
C GLN A 225 2.08 0.41 -13.09
N SER A 226 3.41 0.56 -13.15
CA SER A 226 4.31 -0.54 -12.88
C SER A 226 4.24 -0.90 -11.40
N ARG A 227 4.73 -2.10 -11.08
CA ARG A 227 4.93 -2.65 -9.75
C ARG A 227 6.20 -2.11 -9.11
N ALA A 228 7.27 -2.05 -9.90
CA ALA A 228 8.56 -1.43 -9.57
C ALA A 228 9.25 -0.93 -10.85
N VAL A 229 10.22 -0.03 -10.69
CA VAL A 229 11.14 0.41 -11.76
C VAL A 229 12.57 0.23 -11.26
N PHE A 230 13.28 -0.72 -11.87
CA PHE A 230 14.69 -0.98 -11.64
C PHE A 230 15.50 -0.15 -12.64
N ASN A 231 15.87 1.04 -12.19
CA ASN A 231 16.54 2.05 -12.99
C ASN A 231 18.04 1.74 -13.10
N HIS A 232 18.87 2.73 -13.38
CA HIS A 232 20.32 2.56 -13.54
C HIS A 232 21.07 2.31 -12.23
N ASN A 233 22.05 1.41 -12.24
CA ASN A 233 23.05 1.32 -11.18
C ASN A 233 23.93 2.56 -11.16
N HIS A 234 24.02 3.23 -10.01
CA HIS A 234 24.83 4.43 -9.85
C HIS A 234 25.23 4.66 -8.40
N SER A 235 26.21 5.54 -8.21
CA SER A 235 26.64 6.03 -6.90
C SER A 235 26.30 7.51 -6.75
N TYR A 236 25.95 7.92 -5.54
CA TYR A 236 25.56 9.28 -5.22
C TYR A 236 25.94 9.63 -3.77
N GLU A 237 25.74 10.89 -3.38
CA GLU A 237 25.96 11.36 -2.02
C GLU A 237 24.63 11.71 -1.35
N ALA A 238 24.33 11.09 -0.21
CA ALA A 238 23.18 11.41 0.64
C ALA A 238 23.66 12.05 1.95
N ASP A 239 23.38 13.34 2.16
CA ASP A 239 23.82 14.10 3.35
C ASP A 239 25.33 13.98 3.66
N GLY A 240 26.20 14.04 2.64
CA GLY A 240 27.64 13.87 2.83
C GLY A 240 28.12 12.43 2.95
N ARG A 241 27.24 11.44 2.72
CA ARG A 241 27.53 10.00 2.85
C ARG A 241 27.45 9.32 1.50
N GLN A 242 28.40 8.43 1.20
CA GLN A 242 28.46 7.76 -0.09
C GLN A 242 27.45 6.61 -0.14
N ALA A 243 26.60 6.60 -1.16
CA ALA A 243 25.61 5.56 -1.40
C ALA A 243 25.78 5.01 -2.81
N ALA A 244 25.39 3.76 -3.02
CA ALA A 244 25.25 3.18 -4.34
C ALA A 244 24.03 2.26 -4.41
N ILE A 245 23.49 2.10 -5.61
CA ILE A 245 22.36 1.21 -5.90
C ILE A 245 22.82 0.12 -6.85
N ASP A 246 22.41 -1.11 -6.53
CA ASP A 246 22.72 -2.32 -7.26
C ASP A 246 21.43 -3.08 -7.57
N TYR A 247 20.91 -2.86 -8.78
CA TYR A 247 19.76 -3.53 -9.37
C TYR A 247 20.14 -4.78 -10.17
N GLU A 248 21.41 -5.24 -10.18
CA GLU A 248 21.83 -6.36 -11.05
C GLU A 248 20.98 -7.62 -10.84
N GLY A 249 20.57 -7.89 -9.59
CA GLY A 249 19.70 -9.00 -9.24
C GLY A 249 18.29 -8.95 -9.84
N MET A 250 17.88 -7.79 -10.37
CA MET A 250 16.57 -7.58 -10.99
C MET A 250 16.63 -7.42 -12.52
N TYR A 251 17.83 -7.40 -13.12
CA TYR A 251 18.00 -7.33 -14.58
C TYR A 251 17.91 -8.71 -15.23
N GLU A 252 16.85 -9.44 -14.89
CA GLU A 252 16.55 -10.76 -15.44
C GLU A 252 15.06 -10.85 -15.76
N ALA A 253 14.76 -11.31 -16.96
CA ALA A 253 13.38 -11.48 -17.37
C ALA A 253 12.73 -12.59 -16.57
N SER A 254 11.60 -12.31 -15.94
CA SER A 254 10.83 -13.31 -15.20
C SER A 254 9.35 -13.19 -15.53
N MET A 255 8.65 -14.32 -15.55
CA MET A 255 7.21 -14.40 -15.77
C MET A 255 6.60 -15.25 -14.66
N LYS A 256 5.82 -14.61 -13.80
CA LYS A 256 5.11 -15.23 -12.68
C LYS A 256 3.61 -15.00 -12.87
N TRP A 257 2.78 -15.77 -12.17
CA TRP A 257 1.31 -15.65 -12.25
C TRP A 257 0.79 -14.24 -11.90
N ASN A 258 1.54 -13.46 -11.13
CA ASN A 258 1.15 -12.15 -10.62
C ASN A 258 2.03 -10.98 -11.06
N VAL A 259 3.17 -11.21 -11.71
CA VAL A 259 4.12 -10.15 -12.07
C VAL A 259 5.14 -10.67 -13.08
N HIS A 260 5.45 -9.84 -14.07
CA HIS A 260 6.52 -10.09 -15.02
C HIS A 260 7.56 -8.97 -14.89
N VAL A 261 8.84 -9.37 -14.94
CA VAL A 261 9.98 -8.45 -15.02
C VAL A 261 10.55 -8.50 -16.43
N PHE A 262 10.73 -7.34 -17.06
CA PHE A 262 11.30 -7.24 -18.40
C PHE A 262 11.93 -5.86 -18.65
N GLU A 263 12.77 -5.79 -19.68
CA GLU A 263 13.42 -4.56 -20.13
C GLU A 263 12.48 -3.74 -21.02
N ILE A 264 12.46 -2.42 -20.79
CA ILE A 264 11.92 -1.42 -21.72
C ILE A 264 13.12 -0.62 -22.24
N PRO A 265 13.60 -0.90 -23.47
CA PRO A 265 14.87 -0.35 -23.96
C PRO A 265 14.77 1.11 -24.40
N ASP A 266 13.55 1.63 -24.58
CA ASP A 266 13.25 2.95 -25.12
C ASP A 266 12.20 3.68 -24.28
N ASN A 267 12.37 3.64 -22.95
CA ASN A 267 11.53 4.46 -22.07
C ASN A 267 11.84 5.95 -22.30
N PRO A 268 10.84 6.79 -22.59
CA PRO A 268 11.06 8.20 -22.91
C PRO A 268 11.57 9.04 -21.73
N ALA A 269 11.32 8.60 -20.49
CA ALA A 269 11.73 9.33 -19.28
C ALA A 269 13.13 8.92 -18.79
N TYR A 270 13.51 7.65 -18.95
CA TYR A 270 14.70 7.08 -18.29
C TYR A 270 15.66 6.31 -19.22
N GLY A 271 15.34 6.19 -20.52
CA GLY A 271 16.11 5.36 -21.44
C GLY A 271 15.89 3.87 -21.22
N ALA A 272 16.92 3.03 -21.38
CA ALA A 272 16.77 1.60 -21.12
C ALA A 272 16.64 1.32 -19.61
N ILE A 273 15.54 0.71 -19.19
CA ILE A 273 15.25 0.37 -17.80
C ILE A 273 14.61 -1.02 -17.70
N TRP A 274 14.59 -1.59 -16.50
CA TRP A 274 13.82 -2.79 -16.19
C TRP A 274 12.62 -2.43 -15.34
N VAL A 275 11.50 -3.11 -15.58
CA VAL A 275 10.25 -2.88 -14.85
C VAL A 275 9.64 -4.19 -14.41
N ALA A 276 8.95 -4.13 -13.27
CA ALA A 276 7.99 -5.15 -12.90
C ALA A 276 6.59 -4.64 -13.24
N ASN A 277 5.78 -5.40 -13.95
CA ASN A 277 4.44 -4.98 -14.41
C ASN A 277 3.31 -5.49 -13.49
N MET A 278 2.04 -5.38 -13.94
CA MET A 278 0.86 -5.91 -13.25
C MET A 278 0.67 -5.35 -11.83
N ARG A 279 0.54 -4.03 -11.67
CA ARG A 279 0.22 -3.38 -10.38
C ARG A 279 -0.86 -4.15 -9.62
N SER A 280 -0.52 -4.57 -8.39
CA SER A 280 -1.47 -5.26 -7.52
C SER A 280 -2.58 -4.32 -7.08
N LYS A 281 -3.81 -4.82 -7.12
CA LYS A 281 -4.96 -4.18 -6.51
C LYS A 281 -4.78 -3.96 -5.01
N ASP A 282 -3.92 -4.73 -4.36
CA ASP A 282 -3.64 -4.64 -2.92
C ASP A 282 -2.97 -3.32 -2.52
N ASP A 283 -2.32 -2.63 -3.47
CA ASP A 283 -1.73 -1.30 -3.28
C ASP A 283 -2.72 -0.16 -3.51
N ALA A 284 -3.72 -0.40 -4.36
CA ALA A 284 -4.69 0.59 -4.79
C ALA A 284 -5.41 1.31 -3.63
N PRO A 285 -5.83 0.66 -2.52
CA PRO A 285 -6.54 1.41 -1.48
C PRO A 285 -5.66 2.47 -0.82
N TYR A 286 -4.36 2.20 -0.64
CA TYR A 286 -3.42 3.18 -0.10
C TYR A 286 -3.23 4.35 -1.09
N MET A 287 -3.07 4.04 -2.38
CA MET A 287 -2.99 5.06 -3.42
C MET A 287 -4.24 5.95 -3.46
N PHE A 288 -5.44 5.35 -3.39
CA PHE A 288 -6.69 6.10 -3.39
C PHE A 288 -6.84 6.95 -2.12
N LEU A 289 -6.45 6.41 -0.97
CA LEU A 289 -6.45 7.10 0.32
C LEU A 289 -5.52 8.33 0.33
N SER A 290 -4.45 8.33 -0.46
CA SER A 290 -3.49 9.46 -0.52
C SER A 290 -4.05 10.73 -1.18
N LEU A 291 -5.10 10.64 -2.01
CA LEU A 291 -5.60 11.78 -2.78
C LEU A 291 -5.91 13.03 -1.92
N PRO A 292 -6.61 12.93 -0.77
CA PRO A 292 -6.93 14.10 0.05
C PRO A 292 -5.69 14.79 0.61
N ILE A 293 -4.75 14.06 1.20
CA ILE A 293 -3.55 14.65 1.85
C ILE A 293 -2.58 15.22 0.81
N VAL A 294 -2.41 14.58 -0.35
CA VAL A 294 -1.61 15.15 -1.44
C VAL A 294 -2.25 16.41 -2.02
N THR A 295 -3.58 16.44 -2.12
CA THR A 295 -4.28 17.67 -2.54
C THR A 295 -4.08 18.80 -1.53
N ARG A 296 -4.03 18.51 -0.21
CA ARG A 296 -3.64 19.52 0.80
C ARG A 296 -2.22 20.00 0.58
N ALA A 297 -1.27 19.12 0.30
CA ALA A 297 0.11 19.51 -0.01
C ALA A 297 0.16 20.52 -1.16
N TYR A 298 -0.54 20.26 -2.26
CA TYR A 298 -0.61 21.16 -3.42
C TYR A 298 -1.10 22.58 -3.06
N TYR A 299 -2.08 22.70 -2.15
CA TYR A 299 -2.67 23.99 -1.76
C TYR A 299 -1.98 24.68 -0.58
N GLU A 300 -1.43 23.92 0.36
CA GLU A 300 -1.01 24.42 1.68
C GLU A 300 0.49 24.44 1.89
N ALA A 301 1.26 23.61 1.16
CA ALA A 301 2.71 23.58 1.32
C ALA A 301 3.35 24.93 0.90
N GLU A 302 4.33 25.41 1.64
CA GLU A 302 5.13 26.55 1.19
C GLU A 302 6.26 26.11 0.25
N ASP A 303 6.70 24.84 0.34
CA ASP A 303 7.73 24.26 -0.50
C ASP A 303 7.24 24.05 -1.95
N GLU A 304 7.84 24.77 -2.89
CA GLU A 304 7.47 24.71 -4.32
C GLU A 304 7.77 23.35 -4.96
N ASN A 305 8.80 22.63 -4.50
CA ASN A 305 9.12 21.31 -5.03
C ASN A 305 8.07 20.28 -4.61
N LEU A 306 7.63 20.36 -3.35
CA LEU A 306 6.55 19.51 -2.86
C LEU A 306 5.24 19.79 -3.60
N ARG A 307 4.89 21.07 -3.81
CA ARG A 307 3.68 21.44 -4.57
C ARG A 307 3.70 20.92 -6.00
N ALA A 308 4.82 21.05 -6.69
CA ALA A 308 4.97 20.55 -8.07
C ALA A 308 4.91 19.02 -8.13
N ALA A 309 5.53 18.32 -7.17
CA ALA A 309 5.44 16.86 -7.09
C ALA A 309 4.01 16.40 -6.78
N ALA A 310 3.29 17.12 -5.92
CA ALA A 310 1.90 16.85 -5.60
C ALA A 310 0.98 17.03 -6.81
N GLU A 311 1.14 18.11 -7.57
CA GLU A 311 0.38 18.36 -8.81
C GLU A 311 0.55 17.22 -9.81
N LEU A 312 1.80 16.81 -10.06
CA LEU A 312 2.11 15.71 -10.98
C LEU A 312 1.53 14.37 -10.51
N TYR A 313 1.68 14.04 -9.23
CA TYR A 313 1.12 12.80 -8.68
C TYR A 313 -0.40 12.79 -8.74
N ILE A 314 -1.07 13.91 -8.47
CA ILE A 314 -2.53 14.02 -8.59
C ILE A 314 -3.00 13.70 -10.02
N GLU A 315 -2.32 14.22 -11.05
CA GLU A 315 -2.64 13.88 -12.45
C GLU A 315 -2.57 12.37 -12.66
N TYR A 316 -1.44 11.76 -12.32
CA TYR A 316 -1.18 10.34 -12.57
C TYR A 316 -2.06 9.40 -11.74
N LEU A 317 -2.31 9.72 -10.48
CA LEU A 317 -3.22 8.95 -9.62
C LEU A 317 -4.65 8.98 -10.16
N ARG A 318 -5.16 10.17 -10.51
CA ARG A 318 -6.51 10.31 -11.04
C ARG A 318 -6.64 9.62 -12.40
N GLY A 319 -5.66 9.77 -13.27
CA GLY A 319 -5.62 9.09 -14.57
C GLY A 319 -5.60 7.57 -14.43
N PHE A 320 -4.82 7.04 -13.50
CA PHE A 320 -4.77 5.60 -13.19
C PHE A 320 -6.14 5.10 -12.72
N SER A 321 -6.77 5.81 -11.77
CA SER A 321 -8.09 5.46 -11.27
C SER A 321 -9.19 5.56 -12.34
N GLN A 322 -9.17 6.58 -13.21
CA GLN A 322 -10.09 6.68 -14.37
C GLN A 322 -9.91 5.48 -15.31
N SER A 323 -8.67 5.12 -15.63
CA SER A 323 -8.36 3.96 -16.47
C SER A 323 -8.97 2.67 -15.92
N ILE A 324 -8.99 2.48 -14.60
CA ILE A 324 -9.61 1.28 -13.99
C ILE A 324 -11.12 1.27 -14.27
N VAL A 325 -11.80 2.39 -14.02
CA VAL A 325 -13.26 2.49 -14.23
C VAL A 325 -13.61 2.29 -15.69
N ASP A 326 -12.87 2.93 -16.60
CA ASP A 326 -13.14 2.92 -18.05
C ASP A 326 -12.88 1.56 -18.69
N ASN A 327 -12.01 0.74 -18.08
CA ASN A 327 -11.69 -0.61 -18.53
C ASN A 327 -12.43 -1.69 -17.74
N GLY A 328 -13.66 -1.38 -17.32
CA GLY A 328 -14.55 -2.36 -16.69
C GLY A 328 -14.05 -2.85 -15.34
N TRP A 329 -13.42 -1.97 -14.56
CA TRP A 329 -12.84 -2.23 -13.24
C TRP A 329 -11.60 -3.13 -13.26
N CYS A 330 -10.88 -3.16 -14.38
CA CYS A 330 -9.62 -3.87 -14.55
C CYS A 330 -8.45 -2.89 -14.58
N ILE A 331 -7.36 -3.27 -13.91
CA ILE A 331 -6.10 -2.57 -13.94
C ILE A 331 -5.38 -2.98 -15.23
N LEU A 332 -5.10 -1.99 -16.08
CA LEU A 332 -4.31 -2.20 -17.28
C LEU A 332 -2.82 -2.33 -16.95
N THR A 333 -2.12 -3.11 -17.76
CA THR A 333 -0.67 -3.35 -17.70
C THR A 333 -0.10 -3.40 -19.12
N LYS A 334 1.23 -3.50 -19.23
CA LYS A 334 1.93 -3.85 -20.47
C LYS A 334 2.84 -5.04 -20.25
N TYR A 335 3.06 -5.84 -21.28
CA TYR A 335 4.12 -6.86 -21.31
C TYR A 335 5.26 -6.38 -22.20
N ALA A 336 6.24 -7.25 -22.47
CA ALA A 336 7.42 -6.92 -23.28
C ALA A 336 7.08 -6.56 -24.75
N ASP A 337 5.87 -6.86 -25.21
CA ASP A 337 5.36 -6.43 -26.52
C ASP A 337 4.97 -4.93 -26.55
N GLY A 338 4.82 -4.29 -25.39
CA GLY A 338 4.45 -2.88 -25.25
C GLY A 338 2.95 -2.62 -25.41
N GLU A 339 2.12 -3.63 -25.66
CA GLU A 339 0.68 -3.43 -25.84
C GLU A 339 -0.03 -3.34 -24.48
N ALA A 340 -0.82 -2.27 -24.30
CA ALA A 340 -1.61 -2.10 -23.09
C ALA A 340 -2.79 -3.07 -23.08
N THR A 341 -2.92 -3.84 -22.02
CA THR A 341 -3.93 -4.89 -21.89
C THR A 341 -4.33 -5.12 -20.44
N ILE A 342 -5.39 -5.87 -20.20
CA ILE A 342 -5.77 -6.31 -18.86
C ILE A 342 -4.72 -7.32 -18.37
N ALA A 343 -4.31 -7.19 -17.11
CA ALA A 343 -3.42 -8.18 -16.49
C ALA A 343 -4.05 -9.58 -16.54
N ILE A 344 -3.31 -10.58 -17.00
CA ILE A 344 -3.78 -11.95 -17.18
C ILE A 344 -3.03 -12.90 -16.26
N ASP A 345 -3.70 -13.96 -15.81
CA ASP A 345 -3.06 -15.07 -15.12
C ASP A 345 -2.55 -16.07 -16.16
N ALA A 346 -1.31 -15.87 -16.60
CA ALA A 346 -0.65 -16.69 -17.62
C ALA A 346 -0.42 -18.16 -17.20
N THR A 347 -0.73 -18.52 -15.95
CA THR A 347 -0.63 -19.91 -15.46
C THR A 347 -1.93 -20.68 -15.62
N LYS A 348 -3.04 -20.02 -15.98
CA LYS A 348 -4.35 -20.65 -16.15
C LYS A 348 -4.75 -20.77 -17.62
N PRO A 349 -5.43 -21.87 -18.02
CA PRO A 349 -5.91 -22.02 -19.39
C PRO A 349 -6.82 -20.86 -19.82
N GLY A 350 -6.51 -20.26 -20.97
CA GLY A 350 -7.29 -19.17 -21.54
C GLY A 350 -6.98 -17.80 -20.95
N ASP A 351 -5.88 -17.67 -20.19
CA ASP A 351 -5.32 -16.40 -19.73
C ASP A 351 -6.38 -15.45 -19.13
N PRO A 352 -7.16 -15.90 -18.12
CA PRO A 352 -8.22 -15.09 -17.55
C PRO A 352 -7.64 -13.84 -16.88
N PRO A 353 -8.44 -12.77 -16.69
CA PRO A 353 -8.01 -11.62 -15.91
C PRO A 353 -7.46 -12.05 -14.54
N ALA A 354 -6.25 -11.60 -14.22
CA ALA A 354 -5.60 -11.86 -12.96
C ALA A 354 -6.44 -11.25 -11.81
N ASP A 355 -6.64 -11.99 -10.73
CA ASP A 355 -7.37 -11.50 -9.54
C ASP A 355 -6.74 -10.20 -9.02
N LEU A 356 -5.40 -10.17 -8.96
CA LEU A 356 -4.64 -8.99 -8.53
C LEU A 356 -4.76 -7.79 -9.48
N GLY A 357 -5.29 -7.96 -10.68
CA GLY A 357 -5.48 -6.91 -11.67
C GLY A 357 -6.94 -6.52 -11.90
N SER A 358 -7.88 -6.92 -11.03
CA SER A 358 -9.30 -6.70 -11.26
C SER A 358 -10.12 -6.57 -9.97
N PHE A 359 -11.11 -5.67 -9.98
CA PHE A 359 -12.15 -5.56 -8.93
C PHE A 359 -13.46 -6.28 -9.29
N VAL A 360 -13.43 -7.10 -10.34
CA VAL A 360 -14.60 -7.85 -10.83
C VAL A 360 -14.29 -9.32 -11.02
N HIS A 361 -13.14 -9.80 -10.56
CA HIS A 361 -12.72 -11.20 -10.66
C HIS A 361 -13.76 -12.12 -9.98
N TRP A 362 -14.26 -11.69 -8.82
CA TRP A 362 -15.17 -12.49 -7.98
C TRP A 362 -16.66 -12.32 -8.30
N LYS A 363 -17.00 -11.59 -9.37
CA LYS A 363 -18.40 -11.22 -9.67
C LYS A 363 -19.33 -12.41 -9.88
N ASP A 364 -18.82 -13.49 -10.47
CA ASP A 364 -19.64 -14.66 -10.80
C ASP A 364 -19.91 -15.54 -9.56
N ALA A 365 -19.04 -15.45 -8.54
CA ALA A 365 -19.16 -16.22 -7.31
C ALA A 365 -19.93 -15.45 -6.20
N PHE A 366 -19.70 -14.14 -6.10
CA PHE A 366 -20.21 -13.31 -4.99
C PHE A 366 -21.13 -12.16 -5.44
N GLY A 367 -21.37 -12.03 -6.75
CA GLY A 367 -22.14 -10.94 -7.33
C GLY A 367 -21.26 -9.76 -7.77
N PRO A 368 -21.80 -8.86 -8.63
CA PRO A 368 -21.03 -7.77 -9.25
C PRO A 368 -20.38 -6.79 -8.28
N ASP A 369 -20.89 -6.75 -7.05
CA ASP A 369 -20.47 -5.81 -6.01
C ASP A 369 -19.60 -6.51 -4.93
N ALA A 370 -19.01 -7.66 -5.23
CA ALA A 370 -18.12 -8.39 -4.32
C ALA A 370 -16.98 -7.52 -3.77
N GLU A 371 -16.44 -6.62 -4.61
CA GLU A 371 -15.36 -5.69 -4.28
C GLU A 371 -15.85 -4.23 -4.39
N CYS A 372 -17.08 -3.96 -3.95
CA CYS A 372 -17.74 -2.66 -4.14
C CYS A 372 -16.92 -1.48 -3.61
N ASN A 373 -16.29 -1.61 -2.43
CA ASN A 373 -15.46 -0.55 -1.85
C ASN A 373 -14.27 -0.18 -2.75
N ALA A 374 -13.67 -1.17 -3.43
CA ALA A 374 -12.56 -0.94 -4.35
C ALA A 374 -13.01 -0.21 -5.62
N GLN A 375 -14.16 -0.61 -6.18
CA GLN A 375 -14.79 0.07 -7.31
C GLN A 375 -15.17 1.51 -6.94
N LEU A 376 -15.80 1.72 -5.78
CA LEU A 376 -16.18 3.05 -5.28
C LEU A 376 -14.95 3.94 -5.06
N GLY A 377 -13.89 3.42 -4.43
CA GLY A 377 -12.64 4.15 -4.24
C GLY A 377 -11.98 4.57 -5.55
N ALA A 378 -11.96 3.69 -6.57
CA ALA A 378 -11.45 4.03 -7.90
C ALA A 378 -12.29 5.13 -8.57
N ALA A 379 -13.62 5.02 -8.52
CA ALA A 379 -14.53 6.02 -9.11
C ALA A 379 -14.39 7.40 -8.45
N LEU A 380 -14.39 7.46 -7.12
CA LEU A 380 -14.21 8.71 -6.39
C LEU A 380 -12.82 9.30 -6.61
N THR A 381 -11.76 8.49 -6.67
CA THR A 381 -10.41 8.99 -6.93
C THR A 381 -10.28 9.55 -8.34
N GLY A 382 -10.73 8.82 -9.37
CA GLY A 382 -10.59 9.24 -10.76
C GLY A 382 -11.53 10.39 -11.15
N TYR A 383 -12.80 10.26 -10.79
CA TYR A 383 -13.88 11.11 -11.31
C TYR A 383 -14.51 12.06 -10.28
N GLY A 384 -14.36 11.77 -8.99
CA GLY A 384 -15.03 12.53 -7.93
C GLY A 384 -16.52 12.27 -7.79
N TYR A 385 -17.02 11.17 -8.35
CA TYR A 385 -18.39 10.69 -8.14
C TYR A 385 -18.42 9.15 -8.10
N ALA A 386 -19.49 8.57 -7.55
CA ALA A 386 -19.57 7.15 -7.20
C ALA A 386 -19.78 6.16 -8.38
N ALA A 387 -19.85 6.60 -9.64
CA ALA A 387 -20.10 5.77 -10.84
C ALA A 387 -21.14 4.63 -10.64
N ASP A 388 -22.34 5.00 -10.20
CA ASP A 388 -23.48 4.11 -9.89
C ASP A 388 -23.26 3.07 -8.77
N ARG A 389 -22.12 3.08 -8.06
CA ARG A 389 -21.84 2.19 -6.92
C ARG A 389 -22.62 2.58 -5.65
N GLY A 390 -23.04 3.83 -5.54
CA GLY A 390 -23.66 4.37 -4.32
C GLY A 390 -22.69 4.35 -3.14
N ASP A 391 -23.16 3.92 -1.97
CA ASP A 391 -22.40 3.85 -0.72
C ASP A 391 -21.92 2.42 -0.37
N CYS A 392 -22.07 1.47 -1.30
CA CYS A 392 -21.79 0.06 -1.06
C CYS A 392 -22.49 -0.53 0.19
N GLY A 393 -23.70 -0.06 0.49
CA GLY A 393 -24.46 -0.48 1.67
C GLY A 393 -23.82 -0.06 2.99
N GLY A 394 -23.18 1.12 3.01
CA GLY A 394 -22.27 1.57 4.06
C GLY A 394 -20.98 0.76 4.06
N GLY A 395 -20.44 0.46 2.88
CA GLY A 395 -19.21 -0.34 2.70
C GLY A 395 -19.25 -1.76 3.26
N ARG A 396 -20.44 -2.35 3.37
CA ARG A 396 -20.69 -3.73 3.83
C ARG A 396 -21.07 -4.69 2.70
N ILE A 397 -21.46 -4.17 1.53
CA ILE A 397 -21.61 -5.02 0.34
C ILE A 397 -20.23 -5.58 -0.01
N GLY A 398 -20.14 -6.91 -0.11
CA GLY A 398 -18.87 -7.64 -0.25
C GLY A 398 -18.40 -8.35 1.02
N TRP A 399 -19.00 -8.09 2.20
CA TRP A 399 -18.52 -8.67 3.47
C TRP A 399 -18.40 -10.20 3.48
N ASP A 400 -19.32 -10.93 2.83
CA ASP A 400 -19.21 -12.40 2.73
C ASP A 400 -17.99 -12.86 1.92
N PHE A 401 -17.65 -12.11 0.86
CA PHE A 401 -16.43 -12.32 0.10
C PHE A 401 -15.20 -11.96 0.94
N GLU A 402 -15.23 -10.81 1.62
CA GLU A 402 -14.16 -10.38 2.51
C GLU A 402 -13.87 -11.43 3.59
N ARG A 403 -14.90 -12.03 4.21
CA ARG A 403 -14.72 -13.12 5.18
C ARG A 403 -14.07 -14.37 4.58
N LEU A 404 -14.36 -14.70 3.32
CA LEU A 404 -13.67 -15.79 2.62
C LEU A 404 -12.18 -15.50 2.49
N VAL A 405 -11.82 -14.31 2.02
CA VAL A 405 -10.41 -13.94 1.79
C VAL A 405 -9.66 -13.69 3.10
N PHE A 406 -10.32 -13.20 4.15
CA PHE A 406 -9.76 -13.17 5.51
C PHE A 406 -9.44 -14.56 6.03
N SER A 407 -10.23 -15.57 5.64
CA SER A 407 -10.01 -16.97 6.04
C SER A 407 -8.85 -17.61 5.28
N SER A 408 -8.64 -17.25 4.01
CA SER A 408 -7.53 -17.80 3.22
C SER A 408 -6.19 -17.21 3.66
N HIS A 409 -6.10 -15.88 3.81
CA HIS A 409 -4.87 -15.21 4.21
C HIS A 409 -5.15 -14.00 5.10
N TYR A 410 -4.44 -13.88 6.23
CA TYR A 410 -4.68 -12.82 7.23
C TYR A 410 -4.47 -11.41 6.64
N PHE A 411 -3.45 -11.21 5.78
CA PHE A 411 -3.06 -9.88 5.29
C PHE A 411 -4.19 -9.17 4.52
N ASN A 412 -5.21 -9.92 4.06
CA ASN A 412 -6.40 -9.38 3.42
C ASN A 412 -7.18 -8.42 4.33
N TYR A 413 -7.10 -8.55 5.66
CA TYR A 413 -7.70 -7.58 6.58
C TYR A 413 -7.27 -6.15 6.26
N ASN A 414 -5.96 -5.95 6.09
CA ASN A 414 -5.41 -4.64 5.77
C ASN A 414 -5.92 -4.14 4.41
N ILE A 415 -5.97 -4.99 3.39
CA ILE A 415 -6.40 -4.57 2.04
C ILE A 415 -7.86 -4.05 2.07
N TYR A 416 -8.80 -4.83 2.60
CA TYR A 416 -10.22 -4.46 2.55
C TYR A 416 -10.62 -3.40 3.56
N ASN A 417 -9.94 -3.33 4.72
CA ASN A 417 -10.13 -2.21 5.65
C ASN A 417 -9.71 -0.89 5.00
N TYR A 418 -8.60 -0.88 4.26
CA TYR A 418 -8.14 0.33 3.58
C TYR A 418 -8.96 0.65 2.33
N PHE A 419 -9.56 -0.32 1.63
CA PHE A 419 -10.54 0.01 0.59
C PHE A 419 -11.77 0.73 1.13
N HIS A 420 -12.28 0.28 2.28
CA HIS A 420 -13.37 0.98 2.97
C HIS A 420 -12.92 2.40 3.36
N LEU A 421 -11.74 2.53 3.97
CA LEU A 421 -11.20 3.82 4.39
C LEU A 421 -10.95 4.76 3.21
N ALA A 422 -10.40 4.27 2.11
CA ALA A 422 -10.16 5.05 0.89
C ALA A 422 -11.47 5.57 0.28
N ALA A 423 -12.51 4.73 0.21
CA ALA A 423 -13.83 5.16 -0.24
C ALA A 423 -14.42 6.24 0.67
N LEU A 424 -14.29 6.08 2.00
CA LEU A 424 -14.72 7.07 2.98
C LEU A 424 -13.97 8.40 2.82
N ALA A 425 -12.65 8.35 2.81
CA ALA A 425 -11.79 9.54 2.76
C ALA A 425 -11.99 10.32 1.45
N THR A 426 -12.14 9.62 0.32
CA THR A 426 -12.42 10.26 -0.98
C THR A 426 -13.84 10.81 -1.07
N ALA A 427 -14.85 10.14 -0.49
CA ALA A 427 -16.20 10.68 -0.40
C ALA A 427 -16.24 11.98 0.44
N GLN A 428 -15.58 11.99 1.60
CA GLN A 428 -15.42 13.18 2.43
C GLN A 428 -14.70 14.30 1.68
N PHE A 429 -13.64 13.96 0.95
CA PHE A 429 -12.86 14.89 0.15
C PHE A 429 -13.71 15.62 -0.89
N TRP A 430 -14.58 14.90 -1.60
CA TRP A 430 -15.47 15.46 -2.60
C TRP A 430 -16.75 16.11 -2.03
N GLY A 431 -16.94 16.04 -0.70
CA GLY A 431 -18.13 16.58 -0.04
C GLY A 431 -19.40 15.78 -0.32
N ASP A 432 -19.27 14.48 -0.61
CA ASP A 432 -20.42 13.57 -0.73
C ASP A 432 -20.84 13.09 0.67
N ASP A 433 -21.45 14.00 1.42
CA ASP A 433 -21.74 13.82 2.85
C ASP A 433 -22.66 12.61 3.14
N ASP A 434 -23.59 12.30 2.24
CA ASP A 434 -24.51 11.17 2.41
C ASP A 434 -23.75 9.83 2.27
N VAL A 435 -22.91 9.70 1.25
CA VAL A 435 -22.05 8.52 1.05
C VAL A 435 -21.03 8.41 2.19
N ALA A 436 -20.35 9.50 2.53
CA ALA A 436 -19.36 9.52 3.59
C ALA A 436 -19.95 9.18 4.97
N SER A 437 -21.14 9.71 5.30
CA SER A 437 -21.82 9.36 6.55
C SER A 437 -22.19 7.88 6.62
N SER A 438 -22.71 7.32 5.52
CA SER A 438 -23.06 5.89 5.47
C SER A 438 -21.83 4.98 5.58
N LEU A 439 -20.74 5.32 4.88
CA LEU A 439 -19.46 4.62 5.01
C LEU A 439 -18.90 4.72 6.43
N MET A 440 -18.97 5.88 7.08
CA MET A 440 -18.53 6.03 8.47
C MET A 440 -19.28 5.12 9.44
N GLU A 441 -20.61 4.99 9.30
CA GLU A 441 -21.40 4.02 10.08
C GLU A 441 -21.00 2.58 9.79
N GLY A 442 -20.71 2.28 8.52
CA GLY A 442 -20.15 1.01 8.08
C GLY A 442 -18.83 0.65 8.74
N LEU A 443 -17.93 1.63 8.81
CA LEU A 443 -16.61 1.49 9.41
C LEU A 443 -16.69 1.27 10.93
N VAL A 444 -17.63 1.92 11.61
CA VAL A 444 -17.93 1.64 13.02
C VAL A 444 -18.33 0.18 13.20
N HIS A 445 -19.29 -0.31 12.41
CA HIS A 445 -19.71 -1.71 12.48
C HIS A 445 -18.55 -2.67 12.20
N ARG A 446 -17.72 -2.37 11.19
CA ARG A 446 -16.56 -3.17 10.82
C ARG A 446 -15.55 -3.31 11.96
N PHE A 447 -15.19 -2.22 12.62
CA PHE A 447 -14.23 -2.28 13.73
C PHE A 447 -14.82 -2.91 15.00
N ASP A 448 -16.11 -2.74 15.26
CA ASP A 448 -16.79 -3.46 16.33
C ASP A 448 -16.73 -4.99 16.07
N GLU A 449 -16.94 -5.45 14.82
CA GLU A 449 -16.76 -6.87 14.47
C GLU A 449 -15.30 -7.33 14.63
N LEU A 450 -14.33 -6.55 14.14
CA LEU A 450 -12.91 -6.92 14.23
C LEU A 450 -12.40 -7.03 15.69
N LEU A 451 -12.91 -6.19 16.59
CA LEU A 451 -12.51 -6.19 18.00
C LEU A 451 -13.26 -7.22 18.84
N HIS A 452 -14.55 -7.43 18.57
CA HIS A 452 -15.43 -8.13 19.50
C HIS A 452 -16.00 -9.44 18.97
N ASN A 453 -15.90 -9.74 17.67
CA ASN A 453 -16.39 -11.00 17.12
C ASN A 453 -15.31 -12.11 17.23
N PRO A 454 -15.48 -13.10 18.12
CA PRO A 454 -14.50 -14.17 18.30
C PRO A 454 -14.43 -15.15 17.11
N ASP A 455 -15.40 -15.08 16.20
CA ASP A 455 -15.48 -15.93 15.00
C ASP A 455 -14.83 -15.25 13.77
N MET A 456 -14.07 -14.17 13.98
CA MET A 456 -13.29 -13.55 12.91
C MET A 456 -12.16 -14.49 12.47
N PRO A 457 -12.07 -14.83 11.17
CA PRO A 457 -11.03 -15.71 10.66
C PRO A 457 -9.63 -15.15 10.94
N ASN A 458 -8.65 -16.00 11.28
CA ASN A 458 -7.26 -15.58 11.49
C ASN A 458 -7.06 -14.44 12.52
N ALA A 459 -8.02 -14.16 13.41
CA ALA A 459 -7.89 -13.14 14.45
C ALA A 459 -6.82 -13.47 15.51
N ALA A 460 -6.34 -14.72 15.54
CA ALA A 460 -5.24 -15.17 16.38
C ALA A 460 -3.85 -14.98 15.73
N ASP A 461 -3.78 -14.50 14.49
CA ASP A 461 -2.51 -14.19 13.85
C ASP A 461 -1.79 -13.08 14.65
N SER A 462 -0.49 -13.24 14.86
CA SER A 462 0.34 -12.29 15.60
C SER A 462 0.29 -10.86 15.02
N GLN A 463 0.04 -10.74 13.71
CA GLN A 463 0.00 -9.45 13.00
C GLN A 463 -1.37 -8.77 13.11
N PHE A 464 -2.44 -9.49 13.49
CA PHE A 464 -3.81 -8.95 13.55
C PHE A 464 -3.93 -7.75 14.49
N GLY A 465 -3.38 -7.85 15.69
CA GLY A 465 -3.39 -6.79 16.70
C GLY A 465 -2.73 -5.48 16.23
N PRO A 466 -1.44 -5.50 15.85
CA PRO A 466 -0.74 -4.30 15.38
C PRO A 466 -1.33 -3.73 14.09
N ASP A 467 -1.73 -4.57 13.12
CA ASP A 467 -2.35 -4.10 11.86
C ASP A 467 -3.70 -3.39 12.14
N LEU A 468 -4.50 -3.92 13.06
CA LEU A 468 -5.75 -3.28 13.50
C LEU A 468 -5.48 -1.92 14.18
N ALA A 469 -4.39 -1.79 14.94
CA ALA A 469 -4.00 -0.50 15.52
C ALA A 469 -3.64 0.52 14.43
N GLY A 470 -2.93 0.10 13.39
CA GLY A 470 -2.64 0.94 12.21
C GLY A 470 -3.91 1.38 11.49
N ALA A 471 -4.84 0.46 11.20
CA ALA A 471 -6.11 0.76 10.54
C ALA A 471 -7.01 1.70 11.36
N LEU A 472 -7.08 1.53 12.69
CA LEU A 472 -7.82 2.41 13.58
C LEU A 472 -7.22 3.82 13.59
N LEU A 473 -5.90 3.94 13.63
CA LEU A 473 -5.22 5.25 13.64
C LEU A 473 -5.42 6.00 12.31
N ALA A 474 -5.23 5.32 11.18
CA ALA A 474 -5.51 5.89 9.86
C ALA A 474 -6.99 6.32 9.75
N SER A 475 -7.92 5.48 10.19
CA SER A 475 -9.35 5.81 10.19
C SER A 475 -9.68 7.03 11.06
N ALA A 476 -9.03 7.17 12.23
CA ALA A 476 -9.22 8.30 13.12
C ALA A 476 -8.73 9.63 12.52
N ALA A 477 -7.73 9.58 11.65
CA ALA A 477 -7.32 10.73 10.85
C ALA A 477 -8.42 11.18 9.88
N HIS A 478 -9.28 10.28 9.41
CA HIS A 478 -10.43 10.59 8.54
C HIS A 478 -11.75 10.71 9.32
N GLY A 479 -11.69 11.12 10.59
CA GLY A 479 -12.86 11.48 11.38
C GLY A 479 -13.58 10.34 12.07
N TYR A 480 -13.03 9.12 12.04
CA TYR A 480 -13.55 8.01 12.84
C TYR A 480 -13.48 8.34 14.34
N PRO A 481 -14.60 8.34 15.07
CA PRO A 481 -14.62 8.67 16.49
C PRO A 481 -14.16 7.47 17.31
N LEU A 482 -12.88 7.44 17.69
CA LEU A 482 -12.30 6.38 18.51
C LEU A 482 -13.04 6.19 19.85
N SER A 483 -13.29 4.94 20.22
CA SER A 483 -13.69 4.56 21.58
C SER A 483 -12.47 4.57 22.50
N ALA A 484 -12.69 4.50 23.81
CA ALA A 484 -11.58 4.44 24.77
C ALA A 484 -10.82 3.09 24.71
N GLU A 485 -11.49 2.01 24.34
CA GLU A 485 -10.86 0.71 24.08
C GLU A 485 -9.90 0.78 22.89
N GLU A 486 -10.34 1.35 21.77
CA GLU A 486 -9.51 1.52 20.56
C GLU A 486 -8.33 2.46 20.78
N ALA A 487 -8.56 3.58 21.47
CA ALA A 487 -7.49 4.49 21.87
C ALA A 487 -6.39 3.75 22.66
N ARG A 488 -6.77 2.86 23.59
CA ARG A 488 -5.80 2.03 24.34
C ARG A 488 -5.17 0.93 23.49
N HIS A 489 -5.89 0.37 22.53
CA HIS A 489 -5.35 -0.58 21.57
C HIS A 489 -4.22 0.06 20.75
N ILE A 490 -4.44 1.28 20.24
CA ILE A 490 -3.41 2.09 19.55
C ILE A 490 -2.22 2.33 20.49
N MET A 491 -2.47 2.81 21.72
CA MET A 491 -1.38 3.11 22.67
C MET A 491 -0.51 1.91 23.00
N THR A 492 -1.13 0.73 23.15
CA THR A 492 -0.42 -0.53 23.43
C THR A 492 0.52 -0.86 22.27
N TRP A 493 -0.03 -1.04 21.06
CA TRP A 493 0.76 -1.53 19.94
C TRP A 493 1.80 -0.54 19.44
N TYR A 494 1.47 0.76 19.33
CA TYR A 494 2.47 1.77 18.95
C TYR A 494 3.52 1.97 20.05
N GLY A 495 3.12 1.83 21.32
CA GLY A 495 4.03 1.95 22.46
C GLY A 495 5.03 0.81 22.54
N ASP A 496 4.59 -0.42 22.26
CA ASP A 496 5.47 -1.59 22.23
C ASP A 496 6.38 -1.57 21.00
N SER A 497 5.84 -1.14 19.85
CA SER A 497 6.60 -1.03 18.60
C SER A 497 7.69 0.04 18.66
N ALA A 498 7.43 1.17 19.34
CA ALA A 498 8.45 2.19 19.58
C ALA A 498 9.61 1.65 20.44
N ASP A 499 9.32 0.85 21.47
CA ASP A 499 10.34 0.21 22.30
C ASP A 499 11.12 -0.86 21.52
N TRP A 500 10.46 -1.60 20.64
CA TRP A 500 11.08 -2.62 19.78
C TRP A 500 12.00 -1.99 18.73
N HIS A 501 11.47 -1.15 17.86
CA HIS A 501 12.24 -0.51 16.79
C HIS A 501 13.35 0.41 17.32
N GLY A 502 13.15 1.02 18.50
CA GLY A 502 14.18 1.83 19.16
C GLY A 502 15.44 1.05 19.53
N GLN A 503 15.39 -0.30 19.61
CA GLN A 503 16.55 -1.14 19.91
C GLN A 503 17.38 -1.48 18.67
N TRP A 504 16.84 -1.29 17.46
CA TRP A 504 17.54 -1.62 16.23
C TRP A 504 18.76 -0.70 16.02
N PRO A 505 19.99 -1.23 15.88
CA PRO A 505 21.19 -0.39 15.95
C PRO A 505 21.58 0.28 14.63
N HIS A 506 20.85 0.01 13.55
CA HIS A 506 21.25 0.37 12.18
C HIS A 506 20.49 1.56 11.59
N TRP A 507 19.98 2.46 12.44
CA TRP A 507 19.42 3.76 12.05
C TRP A 507 20.44 4.67 11.33
N ASP A 508 21.73 4.39 11.46
CA ASP A 508 22.80 4.95 10.65
C ASP A 508 23.72 3.83 10.12
N PRO A 509 23.43 3.22 8.95
CA PRO A 509 24.21 2.09 8.46
C PRO A 509 25.65 2.46 8.10
N TRP A 510 25.91 3.71 7.72
CA TRP A 510 27.28 4.20 7.48
C TRP A 510 28.15 4.18 8.74
N ALA A 511 27.55 4.41 9.91
CA ALA A 511 28.27 4.39 11.18
C ALA A 511 28.23 3.02 11.86
N SER A 512 27.11 2.30 11.75
CA SER A 512 26.85 1.08 12.51
C SER A 512 27.39 -0.20 11.85
N LEU A 513 27.40 -0.28 10.51
CA LEU A 513 27.95 -1.44 9.81
C LEU A 513 29.47 -1.38 9.75
N ASN A 514 30.11 -2.53 9.90
CA ASN A 514 31.53 -2.73 9.62
C ASN A 514 31.76 -2.90 8.11
N ASP A 515 32.98 -2.63 7.64
CA ASP A 515 33.35 -2.88 6.25
C ASP A 515 33.18 -4.37 5.89
N GLY A 516 32.47 -4.64 4.80
CA GLY A 516 32.07 -5.98 4.36
C GLY A 516 30.87 -6.60 5.10
N GLU A 517 30.29 -5.91 6.09
CA GLU A 517 29.06 -6.34 6.75
C GLU A 517 27.83 -6.07 5.87
N SER A 518 26.83 -6.95 5.97
CA SER A 518 25.62 -6.90 5.15
C SER A 518 24.38 -7.27 5.97
N LEU A 519 23.27 -6.56 5.75
CA LEU A 519 21.94 -6.94 6.23
C LEU A 519 21.04 -7.28 5.04
N ASN A 520 20.30 -8.37 5.11
CA ASN A 520 19.38 -8.78 4.05
C ASN A 520 18.16 -7.86 3.95
N ASP A 521 17.78 -7.18 5.03
CA ASP A 521 16.84 -6.08 5.01
C ASP A 521 17.49 -4.84 5.64
N TYR A 522 17.33 -3.69 4.98
CA TYR A 522 17.77 -2.39 5.47
C TYR A 522 16.85 -1.78 6.54
N LYS A 523 15.74 -2.43 6.91
CA LYS A 523 14.75 -1.98 7.89
C LYS A 523 14.87 -2.77 9.21
N SER A 524 14.32 -2.19 10.27
CA SER A 524 14.10 -2.96 11.51
C SER A 524 13.09 -4.08 11.26
N PRO A 525 13.32 -5.30 11.77
CA PRO A 525 12.34 -6.38 11.71
C PRO A 525 11.01 -5.98 12.36
N ASP A 526 9.89 -6.51 11.85
CA ASP A 526 8.53 -6.26 12.32
C ASP A 526 8.02 -7.29 13.34
N GLY A 527 8.87 -8.22 13.74
CA GLY A 527 8.54 -9.25 14.73
C GLY A 527 9.74 -10.04 15.23
N GLU A 528 9.47 -10.88 16.21
CA GLU A 528 10.41 -11.84 16.77
C GLU A 528 9.74 -13.16 17.13
N VAL A 529 10.55 -14.19 17.29
CA VAL A 529 10.13 -15.48 17.85
C VAL A 529 10.60 -15.55 19.30
N VAL A 530 9.67 -15.64 20.23
CA VAL A 530 9.95 -15.77 21.67
C VAL A 530 9.43 -17.10 22.19
N THR A 531 10.04 -17.58 23.27
CA THR A 531 9.54 -18.76 23.98
C THR A 531 8.55 -18.36 25.07
N ASP A 532 7.38 -18.95 25.08
CA ASP A 532 6.36 -18.69 26.08
C ASP A 532 6.68 -19.34 27.45
N GLY A 533 5.78 -19.17 28.43
CA GLY A 533 5.93 -19.73 29.77
C GLY A 533 5.82 -21.26 29.85
N GLU A 534 5.39 -21.91 28.78
CA GLU A 534 5.23 -23.36 28.67
C GLU A 534 6.37 -24.01 27.86
N GLY A 535 7.18 -23.20 27.17
CA GLY A 535 8.33 -23.64 26.38
C GLY A 535 8.09 -23.65 24.87
N ASP A 536 6.93 -23.16 24.41
CA ASP A 536 6.55 -23.13 23.01
C ASP A 536 7.04 -21.84 22.33
N GLU A 537 7.46 -21.93 21.07
CA GLU A 537 7.83 -20.77 20.26
C GLU A 537 6.57 -20.05 19.75
N ILE A 538 6.44 -18.78 20.10
CA ILE A 538 5.37 -17.90 19.65
C ILE A 538 5.95 -16.73 18.87
N ARG A 539 5.27 -16.35 17.79
CA ARG A 539 5.60 -15.15 17.02
C ARG A 539 4.95 -13.94 17.68
N VAL A 540 5.75 -12.92 17.95
CA VAL A 540 5.29 -11.59 18.35
C VAL A 540 5.52 -10.66 17.17
N SER A 541 4.51 -9.88 16.80
CA SER A 541 4.60 -8.89 15.74
C SER A 541 4.32 -7.50 16.28
N TYR A 542 4.90 -6.50 15.64
CA TYR A 542 4.80 -5.08 16.00
C TYR A 542 4.14 -4.31 14.85
N VAL A 543 3.75 -3.07 15.13
CA VAL A 543 3.31 -2.12 14.09
C VAL A 543 4.44 -1.97 13.10
N ARG A 544 4.15 -2.20 11.82
CA ARG A 544 5.16 -2.15 10.76
C ARG A 544 5.82 -0.78 10.72
N LEU A 545 7.10 -0.76 10.37
CA LEU A 545 7.90 0.46 10.46
C LEU A 545 7.35 1.60 9.59
N ASP A 546 6.82 1.29 8.41
CA ASP A 546 6.15 2.23 7.49
C ASP A 546 4.86 2.83 8.07
N GLU A 547 4.22 2.17 9.04
CA GLU A 547 3.00 2.62 9.70
C GLU A 547 3.26 3.38 10.99
N MET A 548 4.45 3.28 11.59
CA MET A 548 4.82 4.06 12.79
C MET A 548 4.55 5.56 12.59
N SER A 549 4.70 6.04 11.34
CA SER A 549 4.49 7.44 10.96
C SER A 549 3.03 7.92 10.94
N TYR A 550 2.01 7.06 10.99
CA TYR A 550 0.57 7.42 10.94
C TYR A 550 0.11 8.46 11.95
N ILE A 551 0.89 8.66 13.01
CA ILE A 551 0.66 9.66 14.04
C ILE A 551 0.69 11.09 13.47
N PHE A 552 1.47 11.33 12.41
CA PHE A 552 1.56 12.64 11.78
C PHE A 552 0.27 13.01 11.06
N GLU A 553 -0.29 12.10 10.26
CA GLU A 553 -1.58 12.31 9.59
C GLU A 553 -2.72 12.51 10.60
N TYR A 554 -2.77 11.69 11.66
CA TYR A 554 -3.76 11.88 12.73
C TYR A 554 -3.67 13.26 13.39
N CYS A 555 -2.46 13.72 13.71
CA CYS A 555 -2.28 14.99 14.41
C CYS A 555 -2.42 16.22 13.51
N TYR A 556 -2.12 16.09 12.22
CA TYR A 556 -2.38 17.13 11.22
C TYR A 556 -3.86 17.24 10.86
N SER A 557 -4.58 16.11 10.79
CA SER A 557 -5.88 16.07 10.14
C SER A 557 -6.92 17.01 10.78
N PRO A 558 -7.54 17.90 9.98
CA PRO A 558 -8.64 18.72 10.46
C PRO A 558 -9.96 17.94 10.59
N LEU A 559 -10.03 16.73 10.01
CA LEU A 559 -11.22 15.87 10.08
C LEU A 559 -11.28 15.04 11.36
N ARG A 560 -10.17 14.97 12.12
CA ARG A 560 -10.11 14.24 13.40
C ARG A 560 -11.28 14.59 14.29
N SER A 561 -12.01 13.56 14.72
CA SER A 561 -13.19 13.74 15.57
C SER A 561 -12.81 14.33 16.93
N ARG A 562 -13.55 15.36 17.36
CA ARG A 562 -13.41 15.96 18.70
C ARG A 562 -14.09 15.14 19.79
N ASP A 563 -15.01 14.26 19.41
CA ASP A 563 -15.77 13.40 20.32
C ASP A 563 -15.10 12.03 20.52
N GLY A 564 -14.05 11.72 19.74
CA GLY A 564 -13.24 10.52 19.92
C GLY A 564 -12.34 10.58 21.16
N ALA A 565 -12.03 9.42 21.73
CA ALA A 565 -11.13 9.33 22.88
C ALA A 565 -9.70 9.77 22.49
N PRO A 566 -9.08 10.73 23.22
CA PRO A 566 -7.71 11.11 22.95
C PRO A 566 -6.73 10.04 23.45
N PHE A 567 -5.65 9.83 22.70
CA PHE A 567 -4.58 8.90 23.08
C PHE A 567 -3.17 9.52 22.99
N ILE A 568 -3.03 10.65 22.30
CA ILE A 568 -1.77 11.37 22.09
C ILE A 568 -1.98 12.89 22.17
N ASP A 569 -0.97 13.62 22.65
CA ASP A 569 -0.94 15.09 22.64
C ASP A 569 -0.32 15.61 21.34
N CYS A 570 -1.20 16.05 20.42
CA CYS A 570 -0.77 16.54 19.11
C CYS A 570 -0.07 17.91 19.15
N ASP A 571 -0.20 18.69 20.23
CA ASP A 571 0.56 19.94 20.37
C ASP A 571 2.05 19.66 20.65
N VAL A 572 2.36 18.49 21.21
CA VAL A 572 3.74 18.00 21.36
C VAL A 572 4.24 17.38 20.05
N VAL A 573 3.41 16.61 19.35
CA VAL A 573 3.77 16.06 18.03
C VAL A 573 4.09 17.19 17.04
N ALA A 574 3.31 18.27 17.05
CA ALA A 574 3.52 19.44 16.19
C ALA A 574 4.79 20.26 16.50
N ASP A 575 5.45 20.00 17.63
CA ASP A 575 6.62 20.75 18.07
C ASP A 575 7.80 19.82 18.31
N PRO A 576 8.63 19.56 17.27
CA PRO A 576 9.83 18.73 17.39
C PRO A 576 10.77 19.10 18.53
N SER A 577 10.75 20.37 18.99
CA SER A 577 11.57 20.80 20.12
C SER A 577 11.13 20.19 21.48
N LYS A 578 9.93 19.61 21.54
CA LYS A 578 9.36 18.94 22.73
C LYS A 578 9.46 17.41 22.66
N TRP A 579 9.87 16.84 21.53
CA TRP A 579 9.90 15.40 21.38
C TRP A 579 10.77 14.71 22.44
N GLY A 580 10.24 13.65 23.04
CA GLY A 580 10.90 12.89 24.11
C GLY A 580 10.97 13.58 25.49
N LYS A 581 10.35 14.75 25.69
CA LYS A 581 10.44 15.51 26.96
C LYS A 581 9.32 15.23 27.95
#